data_AF-C0EJD4-F1
#
_entry.id   AF-C0EJD4-F1
#
_cell.length_a   1.000
_cell.length_b   1.000
_cell.length_c   1.000
_cell.angle_alpha   90.00
_cell.angle_beta   90.00
_cell.angle_gamma   90.00
#
_symmetry.space_group_name_H-M   'P 1'
#
loop_
_entity.id
_entity.type
_entity.pdbx_description
1 polymer ?
#
loop_
_entity_poly.entity_id
_entity_poly.type
_entity_poly.pdbx_seq_one_letter_code
_entity_poly.pdbx_strand_id
1 'polypeptide(L)'
;MKVFFQKYSLPLLIIVFSLVSNFGLGYLVSAYTLAMFFFWYGLFLLNKKLFSILFLINLIVCVLFAPIAYLYGRINIGLIASLFETNLHEFTEFINLITWKAWITSLLVFISGFSVLYTGRRITKNYSFPKHKYIVIVFF
;
A
#
# COMPACT_ATOMS: atom_id res chain seq x y z
N MET A 1 -4.79 -7.91 27.84
CA MET A 1 -3.80 -7.68 26.75
C MET A 1 -4.23 -8.15 25.37
N LYS A 2 -4.72 -9.39 25.15
CA LYS A 2 -5.09 -9.90 23.81
C LYS A 2 -6.06 -9.00 23.01
N VAL A 3 -7.06 -8.44 23.68
CA VAL A 3 -8.09 -7.58 23.04
C VAL A 3 -7.53 -6.23 22.58
N PHE A 4 -6.57 -5.65 23.34
CA PHE A 4 -5.93 -4.38 22.98
C PHE A 4 -5.06 -4.54 21.73
N PHE A 5 -4.20 -5.56 21.69
CA PHE A 5 -3.37 -5.86 20.51
C PHE A 5 -4.23 -6.13 19.26
N GLN A 6 -5.35 -6.84 19.40
CA GLN A 6 -6.25 -7.07 18.27
C GLN A 6 -6.91 -5.78 17.76
N LYS A 7 -7.30 -4.86 18.65
CA LYS A 7 -7.96 -3.60 18.29
C LYS A 7 -7.01 -2.62 17.57
N TYR A 8 -5.76 -2.50 18.02
CA TYR A 8 -4.80 -1.53 17.48
C TYR A 8 -3.83 -2.10 16.44
N SER A 9 -3.77 -3.42 16.26
CA SER A 9 -2.88 -4.06 15.27
C SER A 9 -3.10 -3.56 13.86
N LEU A 10 -4.35 -3.49 13.39
CA LEU A 10 -4.63 -3.09 12.02
C LEU A 10 -4.30 -1.61 11.73
N PRO A 11 -4.75 -0.62 12.55
CA PRO A 11 -4.29 0.75 12.38
C PRO A 11 -2.76 0.87 12.36
N LEU A 12 -2.08 0.17 13.27
CA LEU A 12 -0.62 0.21 13.35
C LEU A 12 0.05 -0.37 12.09
N LEU A 13 -0.49 -1.45 11.52
CA LEU A 13 0.01 -2.01 10.27
C LEU A 13 -0.27 -1.08 9.07
N ILE A 14 -1.42 -0.40 9.03
CA ILE A 14 -1.76 0.54 7.95
C ILE A 14 -0.83 1.75 7.99
N ILE A 15 -0.51 2.31 9.16
CA ILE A 15 0.43 3.45 9.24
C ILE A 15 1.85 3.02 8.85
N VAL A 16 2.29 1.83 9.27
CA VAL A 16 3.58 1.27 8.84
C VAL A 16 3.61 1.08 7.32
N PHE A 17 2.57 0.48 6.73
CA PHE A 17 2.46 0.34 5.28
C PHE A 17 2.48 1.69 4.57
N SER A 18 1.78 2.70 5.10
CA SER A 18 1.70 4.04 4.49
C SER A 18 3.07 4.73 4.49
N LEU A 19 3.86 4.56 5.56
CA LEU A 19 5.23 5.06 5.64
C LEU A 19 6.15 4.31 4.67
N VAL A 20 6.17 2.98 4.75
CA VAL A 20 7.06 2.13 3.94
C VAL A 20 6.78 2.29 2.45
N SER A 21 5.52 2.36 2.04
CA SER A 21 5.15 2.59 0.63
C SER A 21 5.50 4.00 0.15
N ASN A 22 5.33 5.05 0.96
CA ASN A 22 5.76 6.40 0.58
C ASN A 22 7.28 6.47 0.35
N PHE A 23 8.07 5.93 1.28
CA PHE A 23 9.52 5.86 1.12
C PHE A 23 9.92 5.00 -0.09
N GLY A 24 9.31 3.82 -0.22
CA GLY A 24 9.59 2.90 -1.33
C GLY A 24 9.28 3.50 -2.70
N LEU A 25 8.33 4.43 -2.77
CA LEU A 25 7.93 5.12 -4.00
C LEU A 25 8.62 6.48 -4.21
N GLY A 26 9.62 6.83 -3.39
CA GLY A 26 10.38 8.08 -3.53
C GLY A 26 9.64 9.34 -3.08
N TYR A 27 8.58 9.20 -2.28
CA TYR A 27 7.86 10.32 -1.67
C TYR A 27 8.41 10.66 -0.29
N LEU A 28 8.37 11.95 0.06
CA LEU A 28 8.69 12.41 1.41
C LEU A 28 7.49 12.21 2.34
N VAL A 29 7.77 11.89 3.60
CA VAL A 29 6.73 11.83 4.64
C VAL A 29 6.11 13.21 4.80
N SER A 30 4.80 13.28 4.60
CA SER A 30 4.05 14.53 4.59
C SER A 30 2.61 14.28 5.03
N ALA A 31 1.77 15.33 5.01
CA ALA A 31 0.34 15.20 5.28
C ALA A 31 -0.34 14.13 4.40
N TYR A 32 0.15 13.89 3.18
CA TYR A 32 -0.36 12.85 2.28
C TYR A 32 -0.17 11.43 2.82
N THR A 33 0.91 11.17 3.58
CA THR A 33 1.12 9.87 4.24
C THR A 33 0.06 9.61 5.30
N LEU A 34 -0.33 10.67 6.03
CA LEU A 34 -1.37 10.58 7.05
C LEU A 34 -2.77 10.47 6.41
N ALA A 35 -3.02 11.21 5.33
CA ALA A 35 -4.25 11.08 4.54
C ALA A 35 -4.42 9.65 3.99
N MET A 36 -3.35 9.03 3.51
CA MET A 36 -3.35 7.64 3.06
C MET A 36 -3.74 6.68 4.19
N PHE A 37 -3.21 6.89 5.41
CA PHE A 37 -3.61 6.11 6.57
C PHE A 37 -5.10 6.24 6.87
N PHE A 38 -5.62 7.47 6.95
CA PHE A 38 -7.03 7.72 7.24
C PHE A 38 -7.95 7.14 6.16
N PHE A 39 -7.56 7.28 4.89
CA PHE A 39 -8.28 6.70 3.77
C PHE A 39 -8.42 5.20 3.91
N TRP A 40 -7.31 4.48 4.11
CA TRP A 40 -7.35 3.01 4.21
C TRP A 40 -8.07 2.53 5.45
N TYR A 41 -7.85 3.18 6.60
CA TYR A 41 -8.53 2.81 7.84
C TYR A 41 -10.03 3.09 7.77
N GLY A 42 -10.43 4.25 7.24
CA GLY A 42 -11.83 4.60 7.00
C GLY A 42 -12.50 3.63 6.04
N LEU A 43 -11.83 3.26 4.93
CA LEU A 43 -12.33 2.29 3.97
C LEU A 43 -12.54 0.90 4.60
N PHE A 44 -11.62 0.48 5.48
CA PHE A 44 -11.77 -0.78 6.22
C PHE A 44 -12.99 -0.77 7.14
N LEU A 45 -13.23 0.35 7.85
CA LEU A 45 -14.39 0.51 8.73
C LEU A 45 -15.72 0.54 7.93
N LEU A 46 -15.73 1.17 6.76
CA LEU A 46 -16.90 1.26 5.90
C LEU A 46 -17.24 -0.06 5.20
N ASN A 47 -16.27 -0.64 4.50
CA ASN A 47 -16.50 -1.84 3.69
C ASN A 47 -15.24 -2.70 3.60
N LYS A 48 -15.19 -3.74 4.43
CA LYS A 48 -14.07 -4.69 4.53
C LYS A 48 -13.77 -5.42 3.21
N LYS A 49 -14.79 -5.73 2.40
CA LYS A 49 -14.61 -6.43 1.10
C LYS A 49 -13.96 -5.49 0.08
N LEU A 50 -14.51 -4.28 -0.04
CA LEU A 50 -13.98 -3.26 -0.94
C LEU A 50 -12.58 -2.82 -0.53
N PHE A 51 -12.32 -2.66 0.77
CA PHE A 51 -10.98 -2.46 1.32
C PHE A 51 -10.02 -3.56 0.85
N SER A 52 -10.35 -4.84 1.03
CA SER A 52 -9.42 -5.92 0.66
C SER A 52 -9.10 -5.96 -0.83
N ILE A 53 -10.04 -5.57 -1.70
CA ILE A 53 -9.84 -5.56 -3.16
C ILE A 53 -8.98 -4.36 -3.55
N LEU A 54 -9.38 -3.14 -3.14
CA LEU A 54 -8.65 -1.92 -3.50
C LEU A 54 -7.26 -1.89 -2.87
N PHE A 55 -7.11 -2.34 -1.63
CA PHE A 55 -5.82 -2.42 -0.96
C PHE A 55 -4.90 -3.43 -1.64
N LEU A 56 -5.42 -4.56 -2.14
CA LEU A 56 -4.62 -5.54 -2.89
C LEU A 56 -4.13 -4.97 -4.21
N ILE A 57 -5.00 -4.28 -4.96
CA ILE A 57 -4.61 -3.61 -6.21
C ILE A 57 -3.52 -2.58 -5.92
N ASN A 58 -3.74 -1.72 -4.92
CA ASN A 58 -2.75 -0.73 -4.49
C ASN A 58 -1.42 -1.39 -4.08
N LEU A 59 -1.46 -2.49 -3.33
CA LEU A 59 -0.27 -3.23 -2.92
C LEU A 59 0.52 -3.72 -4.13
N ILE A 60 -0.14 -4.32 -5.12
CA ILE A 60 0.52 -4.78 -6.36
C ILE A 60 1.20 -3.60 -7.06
N VAL A 61 0.49 -2.48 -7.23
CA VAL A 61 1.06 -1.28 -7.84
C VAL A 61 2.28 -0.79 -7.05
N CYS A 62 2.17 -0.62 -5.73
CA CYS A 62 3.29 -0.17 -4.92
C CYS A 62 4.51 -1.11 -4.99
N VAL A 63 4.30 -2.43 -5.02
CA VAL A 63 5.37 -3.43 -5.10
C VAL A 63 6.08 -3.38 -6.45
N LEU A 64 5.33 -3.26 -7.56
CA LEU A 64 5.89 -3.18 -8.91
C LEU A 64 6.67 -1.87 -9.12
N PHE A 65 6.17 -0.75 -8.57
CA PHE A 65 6.79 0.56 -8.77
C PHE A 65 7.88 0.90 -7.76
N ALA A 66 7.93 0.28 -6.57
CA ALA A 66 8.98 0.52 -5.57
C ALA A 66 10.43 0.36 -6.09
N PRO A 67 10.78 -0.70 -6.86
CA PRO A 67 12.14 -0.84 -7.38
C PRO A 67 12.43 0.17 -8.49
N ILE A 68 11.40 0.55 -9.26
CA ILE A 68 11.49 1.56 -10.32
C ILE A 68 11.74 2.95 -9.70
N ALA A 69 11.05 3.25 -8.61
CA ALA A 69 11.15 4.53 -7.94
C ALA A 69 12.50 4.75 -7.24
N TYR A 70 13.20 3.66 -6.90
CA TYR A 70 14.57 3.73 -6.42
C TYR A 70 15.54 4.29 -7.48
N LEU A 71 15.29 3.99 -8.77
CA LEU A 71 16.13 4.44 -9.89
C LEU A 71 15.69 5.81 -10.43
N TYR A 72 14.38 5.97 -10.67
CA TYR A 72 13.83 7.11 -11.40
C TYR A 72 13.11 8.13 -10.51
N GLY A 73 13.03 7.87 -9.20
CA GLY A 73 12.28 8.69 -8.27
C GLY A 73 10.78 8.47 -8.39
N ARG A 74 9.99 9.52 -8.13
CA ARG A 74 8.53 9.41 -8.04
C ARG A 74 7.91 8.96 -9.36
N ILE A 75 6.83 8.20 -9.27
CA ILE A 75 6.01 7.83 -10.44
C ILE A 75 5.54 9.11 -11.14
N ASN A 76 5.81 9.20 -12.44
CA ASN A 76 5.40 10.30 -13.29
C ASN A 76 4.75 9.77 -14.57
N ILE A 77 4.15 10.67 -15.37
CA ILE A 77 3.46 10.28 -16.61
C ILE A 77 4.43 9.68 -17.64
N GLY A 78 5.70 10.08 -17.62
CA GLY A 78 6.73 9.56 -18.52
C GLY A 78 7.02 8.09 -18.30
N LEU A 79 7.10 7.65 -17.03
CA LEU A 79 7.27 6.23 -16.68
C LEU A 79 6.08 5.37 -17.11
N ILE A 80 4.88 5.96 -17.11
CA ILE A 80 3.67 5.28 -17.58
C ILE A 80 3.68 5.19 -19.10
N ALA A 81 4.02 6.27 -19.80
CA ALA A 81 4.14 6.28 -21.26
C ALA A 81 5.20 5.28 -21.74
N SER A 82 6.37 5.26 -21.09
CA SER A 82 7.43 4.31 -21.42
C SER A 82 6.98 2.87 -21.28
N LEU A 83 6.15 2.54 -20.26
CA LEU A 83 5.62 1.18 -20.09
C LEU A 83 4.79 0.71 -21.29
N PHE A 84 4.06 1.61 -21.95
CA PHE A 84 3.25 1.27 -23.13
C PHE A 84 4.05 1.24 -24.44
N GLU A 85 5.19 1.91 -24.47
CA GLU A 85 6.09 1.94 -25.63
C GLU A 85 7.18 0.87 -25.57
N THR A 86 7.42 0.28 -24.39
CA THR A 86 8.49 -0.70 -24.14
C THR A 86 8.23 -2.03 -24.85
N ASN A 87 9.25 -2.54 -25.55
CA ASN A 87 9.24 -3.89 -26.11
C ASN A 87 9.90 -4.94 -25.18
N LEU A 88 9.81 -6.22 -25.52
CA LEU A 88 10.34 -7.31 -24.68
C LEU A 88 11.87 -7.23 -24.47
N HIS A 89 12.62 -6.70 -25.43
CA HIS A 89 14.07 -6.57 -25.32
C HIS A 89 14.44 -5.47 -24.33
N GLU A 90 13.87 -4.28 -24.49
CA GLU A 90 14.00 -3.14 -23.58
C GLU A 90 13.55 -3.48 -22.16
N PHE A 91 12.47 -4.27 -22.02
CA PHE A 91 12.03 -4.76 -20.72
C PHE A 91 13.09 -5.61 -20.02
N THR A 92 13.74 -6.54 -20.74
CA THR A 92 14.79 -7.38 -20.14
C THR A 92 16.02 -6.57 -19.73
N GLU A 93 16.43 -5.60 -20.54
CA GLU A 93 17.52 -4.69 -20.19
C GLU A 93 17.17 -3.85 -18.95
N PHE A 94 15.94 -3.33 -18.90
CA PHE A 94 15.43 -2.58 -17.77
C PHE A 94 15.46 -3.37 -16.46
N ILE A 95 14.97 -4.62 -16.47
CA ILE A 95 14.99 -5.48 -15.27
C ILE A 95 16.43 -5.71 -14.79
N ASN A 96 17.38 -5.87 -15.71
CA ASN A 96 18.80 -6.05 -15.37
C ASN A 96 19.46 -4.77 -14.80
N LEU A 97 18.92 -3.59 -15.10
CA LEU A 97 19.36 -2.33 -14.48
C LEU A 97 18.91 -2.18 -13.02
N ILE A 98 17.87 -2.90 -12.59
CA ILE A 98 17.35 -2.83 -11.23
C ILE A 98 18.31 -3.51 -10.26
N THR A 99 18.99 -2.70 -9.45
CA THR A 99 19.89 -3.19 -8.40
C THR A 99 19.15 -4.03 -7.36
N TRP A 100 19.84 -5.00 -6.75
CA TRP A 100 19.29 -5.81 -5.65
C TRP A 100 18.74 -4.95 -4.49
N LYS A 101 19.35 -3.79 -4.22
CA LYS A 101 18.88 -2.84 -3.19
C LYS A 101 17.47 -2.32 -3.49
N ALA A 102 17.15 -2.07 -4.75
CA ALA A 102 15.83 -1.64 -5.19
C ALA A 102 14.78 -2.77 -5.01
N TRP A 103 15.17 -4.03 -5.21
CA TRP A 103 14.27 -5.16 -4.95
C TRP A 103 13.94 -5.32 -3.46
N ILE A 104 14.85 -4.94 -2.55
CA ILE A 104 14.58 -4.94 -1.10
C ILE A 104 13.46 -3.96 -0.74
N THR A 105 13.38 -2.78 -1.37
CA THR A 105 12.30 -1.82 -1.10
C THR A 105 10.94 -2.42 -1.50
N SER A 106 10.87 -3.07 -2.65
CA SER A 106 9.69 -3.83 -3.11
C SER A 106 9.27 -4.90 -2.09
N LEU A 107 10.23 -5.68 -1.58
CA LEU A 107 9.98 -6.72 -0.59
C LEU A 107 9.43 -6.16 0.72
N LEU A 108 9.96 -5.04 1.21
CA LEU A 108 9.48 -4.37 2.42
C LEU A 108 8.04 -3.86 2.26
N VAL A 109 7.72 -3.28 1.11
CA VAL A 109 6.35 -2.86 0.76
C VAL A 109 5.42 -4.06 0.71
N PHE A 110 5.87 -5.17 0.11
CA PHE A 110 5.09 -6.41 0.01
C PHE A 110 4.77 -6.98 1.40
N ILE A 111 5.78 -7.14 2.27
CA ILE A 111 5.61 -7.72 3.61
C ILE A 111 4.68 -6.86 4.47
N SER A 112 4.88 -5.53 4.44
CA SER A 112 4.05 -4.60 5.21
C SER A 112 2.59 -4.61 4.74
N GLY A 113 2.33 -4.57 3.44
CA GLY A 113 0.99 -4.61 2.89
C GLY A 113 0.31 -5.97 3.04
N PHE A 114 1.05 -7.06 2.88
CA PHE A 114 0.51 -8.41 3.10
C PHE A 114 0.08 -8.60 4.56
N SER A 115 0.84 -8.06 5.51
CA SER A 115 0.51 -8.08 6.94
C SER A 115 -0.79 -7.33 7.24
N VAL A 116 -1.05 -6.20 6.56
CA VAL A 116 -2.33 -5.47 6.63
C VAL A 116 -3.48 -6.34 6.14
N LEU A 117 -3.36 -6.96 4.96
CA LEU A 117 -4.39 -7.81 4.39
C LEU A 117 -4.67 -9.04 5.26
N TYR A 118 -3.62 -9.69 5.77
CA TYR A 118 -3.72 -10.85 6.65
C TYR A 118 -4.49 -10.51 7.93
N THR A 119 -4.12 -9.40 8.58
CA THR A 119 -4.75 -8.94 9.82
C THR A 119 -6.18 -8.47 9.58
N GLY A 120 -6.42 -7.72 8.50
CA GLY A 120 -7.75 -7.27 8.11
C GLY A 120 -8.72 -8.43 7.85
N ARG A 121 -8.25 -9.50 7.20
CA ARG A 121 -9.04 -10.75 6.99
C ARG A 121 -9.33 -11.47 8.30
N ARG A 122 -8.35 -11.58 9.22
CA ARG A 122 -8.58 -12.17 10.55
C ARG A 122 -9.63 -11.40 11.36
N ILE A 123 -9.56 -10.07 11.38
CA ILE A 123 -10.53 -9.22 12.08
C ILE A 123 -11.92 -9.34 11.44
N THR A 124 -11.99 -9.43 10.11
CA THR A 124 -13.26 -9.63 9.39
C THR A 124 -13.97 -10.93 9.78
N LYS A 125 -13.22 -12.03 9.93
CA LYS A 125 -13.78 -13.34 10.31
C LYS A 125 -14.21 -13.39 11.78
N ASN A 126 -13.46 -12.77 12.68
CA ASN A 126 -13.68 -12.90 14.12
C ASN A 126 -14.65 -11.87 14.70
N TYR A 127 -14.89 -10.74 14.00
CA TYR A 127 -15.69 -9.64 14.51
C TYR A 127 -16.68 -9.12 13.46
N SER A 128 -17.96 -9.38 13.73
CA SER A 128 -19.05 -8.60 13.15
C SER A 128 -19.10 -7.28 13.92
N PHE A 129 -18.39 -6.26 13.43
CA PHE A 129 -18.55 -4.91 13.97
C PHE A 129 -20.01 -4.49 13.74
N PRO A 130 -20.70 -3.93 14.75
CA PRO A 130 -22.04 -3.42 14.54
C PRO A 130 -22.00 -2.41 13.39
N LYS A 131 -22.90 -2.59 12.40
CA LYS A 131 -23.07 -1.66 11.27
C LYS A 131 -23.48 -0.29 11.83
N HIS A 132 -22.53 0.54 12.21
CA HIS A 132 -22.82 1.94 12.51
C HIS A 132 -23.19 2.62 11.19
N LYS A 133 -24.46 3.03 11.10
CA LYS A 133 -25.13 3.46 9.87
C LYS A 133 -24.58 4.74 9.26
N TYR A 134 -23.76 5.53 9.96
CA TYR A 134 -23.30 6.83 9.46
C TYR A 134 -21.87 7.11 9.92
N ILE A 135 -20.93 7.05 8.98
CA ILE A 135 -19.62 7.71 9.09
C ILE A 135 -19.63 8.77 8.00
N VAL A 136 -19.81 10.02 8.40
CA VAL A 136 -19.63 11.17 7.51
C VAL A 136 -18.14 11.38 7.37
N ILE A 137 -17.57 11.01 6.22
CA ILE A 137 -16.20 11.34 5.86
C ILE A 137 -16.23 12.74 5.26
N VAL A 138 -15.74 13.73 6.01
CA VAL A 138 -15.44 15.04 5.45
C VAL A 138 -14.02 14.95 4.90
N PHE A 139 -13.88 14.94 3.57
CA PHE A 139 -12.61 15.18 2.90
C PHE A 139 -12.30 16.68 3.02
N PHE A 140 -11.17 17.02 3.64
CA PHE A 140 -10.53 18.33 3.56
C PHE A 140 -9.17 18.17 2.90
#